data_AF-A0A538JPC1-F1
#
_entry.id   AF-A0A538JPC1-F1
#
_cell.length_a   1.000
_cell.length_b   1.000
_cell.length_c   1.000
_cell.angle_alpha   90.00
_cell.angle_beta   90.00
_cell.angle_gamma   90.00
#
_symmetry.space_group_name_H-M   'P 1'
#
loop_
_entity.id
_entity.type
_entity.pdbx_description
1 polymer ?
#
loop_
_entity_poly.entity_id
_entity_poly.type
_entity_poly.pdbx_seq_one_letter_code
_entity_poly.pdbx_strand_id
1 'polypeptide(L)'
;MPGPPVSVGCAVVLSPGAAGAPDSGVIVSVLQTTATASGMPLATAGSICQMVNSVSGVPYPLPIGTLGASTGVTVDGQGLVRVGDQILSGPGMLMILGPPAAPFVSDGNSP
;
A
#
# COMPACT_ATOMS: atom_id res chain seq x y z
N MET A 1 2.58 -1.60 -11.17
CA MET A 1 3.80 -1.27 -11.94
C MET A 1 4.92 -2.17 -11.45
N PRO A 2 5.98 -2.40 -12.22
CA PRO A 2 7.15 -3.07 -11.67
C PRO A 2 7.74 -2.27 -10.52
N GLY A 3 8.09 -2.93 -9.41
CA GLY A 3 8.66 -2.23 -8.26
C GLY A 3 8.98 -3.13 -7.08
N PRO A 4 9.81 -2.64 -6.14
CA PRO A 4 10.11 -3.36 -4.92
C PRO A 4 8.91 -3.42 -3.99
N PRO A 5 8.71 -4.53 -3.25
CA PRO A 5 7.63 -4.66 -2.30
C PRO A 5 7.80 -3.71 -1.12
N VAL A 6 6.67 -3.31 -0.53
CA VAL A 6 6.63 -2.47 0.69
C VAL A 6 6.12 -3.26 1.89
N SER A 7 6.15 -2.64 3.07
CA SER A 7 5.68 -3.23 4.33
C SER A 7 5.13 -2.14 5.26
N VAL A 8 4.91 -2.48 6.53
CA VAL A 8 4.58 -1.55 7.61
C VAL A 8 5.58 -0.40 7.64
N GLY A 9 5.07 0.82 7.84
CA GLY A 9 5.85 2.05 7.83
C GLY A 9 6.01 2.70 6.44
N CYS A 10 5.56 2.04 5.37
CA CYS A 10 5.52 2.64 4.04
C CYS A 10 4.58 3.85 4.02
N ALA A 11 5.07 4.99 3.57
CA ALA A 11 4.29 6.20 3.32
C ALA A 11 3.38 6.03 2.10
N VAL A 12 2.18 6.58 2.20
CA VAL A 12 1.15 6.56 1.17
C VAL A 12 0.47 7.92 1.08
N VAL A 13 -0.07 8.22 -0.10
CA VAL A 13 -0.91 9.41 -0.35
C VAL A 13 -2.17 8.97 -1.09
N LEU A 14 -3.32 9.45 -0.64
CA LEU A 14 -4.63 9.18 -1.24
C LEU A 14 -5.15 10.43 -1.95
N SER A 15 -5.52 10.30 -3.22
CA SER A 15 -6.05 11.42 -4.03
C SER A 15 -7.23 11.01 -4.90
N PRO A 16 -8.40 11.67 -4.80
CA PRO A 16 -8.80 12.57 -3.72
C PRO A 16 -8.74 11.90 -2.36
N GLY A 17 -8.44 12.67 -1.30
CA GLY A 17 -8.58 12.20 0.08
C GLY A 17 -10.05 12.18 0.52
N ALA A 18 -10.30 11.79 1.77
CA ALA A 18 -11.66 11.67 2.32
C ALA A 18 -12.44 13.00 2.33
N ALA A 19 -11.74 14.15 2.38
CA ALA A 19 -12.31 15.48 2.29
C ALA A 19 -12.06 16.17 0.93
N GLY A 20 -11.66 15.42 -0.10
CA GLY A 20 -11.34 15.91 -1.44
C GLY A 20 -9.87 16.29 -1.63
N ALA A 21 -9.29 17.06 -0.71
CA ALA A 21 -7.84 17.32 -0.72
C ALA A 21 -7.04 16.02 -0.48
N PRO A 22 -5.79 15.88 -0.98
CA PRO A 22 -4.99 14.69 -0.78
C PRO A 22 -4.66 14.39 0.69
N ASP A 23 -4.96 13.17 1.14
CA ASP A 23 -4.66 12.69 2.49
C ASP A 23 -3.33 11.90 2.48
N SER A 24 -2.56 11.98 3.57
CA SER A 24 -1.31 11.23 3.73
C SER A 24 -1.43 10.19 4.82
N GLY A 25 -0.61 9.14 4.75
CA GLY A 25 -0.68 8.08 5.75
C GLY A 25 0.50 7.14 5.68
N VAL A 26 0.42 6.10 6.50
CA VAL A 26 1.40 5.01 6.52
C VAL A 26 0.69 3.66 6.64
N ILE A 27 1.28 2.61 6.05
CA ILE A 27 0.83 1.24 6.28
C ILE A 27 1.13 0.89 7.74
N VAL A 28 0.11 0.51 8.52
CA VAL A 28 0.25 0.15 9.94
C VAL A 28 0.02 -1.32 10.22
N SER A 29 -0.66 -2.04 9.33
CA SER A 29 -0.93 -3.46 9.50
C SER A 29 -0.88 -4.21 8.18
N VAL A 30 -0.18 -5.34 8.18
CA VAL A 30 -0.17 -6.33 7.10
C VAL A 30 -0.80 -7.60 7.66
N LEU A 31 -1.88 -8.08 7.03
CA LEU A 31 -2.71 -9.15 7.59
C LEU A 31 -2.19 -10.56 7.29
N GLN A 32 -1.38 -10.71 6.25
CA GLN A 32 -0.67 -11.95 5.95
C GLN A 32 0.65 -12.01 6.72
N THR A 33 1.11 -13.22 7.06
CA THR A 33 2.40 -13.45 7.73
C THR A 33 3.28 -14.49 7.02
N THR A 34 2.88 -14.94 5.83
CA THR A 34 3.53 -16.00 5.06
C THR A 34 4.73 -15.49 4.25
N ALA A 35 4.62 -14.29 3.67
CA ALA A 35 5.70 -13.65 2.92
C ALA A 35 6.34 -12.52 3.73
N THR A 36 7.64 -12.65 4.01
CA THR A 36 8.41 -11.66 4.76
C THR A 36 9.69 -11.26 4.02
N ALA A 37 10.18 -10.06 4.29
CA ALA A 37 11.52 -9.61 3.92
C ALA A 37 12.18 -8.95 5.12
N SER A 38 13.42 -9.33 5.43
CA SER A 38 14.17 -8.83 6.59
C SER A 38 13.39 -8.96 7.91
N GLY A 39 12.56 -10.00 8.02
CA GLY A 39 11.70 -10.25 9.19
C GLY A 39 10.39 -9.45 9.24
N MET A 40 10.09 -8.62 8.23
CA MET A 40 8.85 -7.85 8.14
C MET A 40 7.89 -8.44 7.11
N PRO A 41 6.57 -8.54 7.39
CA PRO A 41 5.59 -9.06 6.44
C PRO A 41 5.39 -8.11 5.26
N LEU A 42 5.34 -8.64 4.03
CA LEU A 42 5.17 -7.85 2.82
C LEU A 42 3.73 -7.36 2.66
N ALA A 43 3.52 -6.07 2.39
CA ALA A 43 2.19 -5.53 2.21
C ALA A 43 1.50 -6.13 0.97
N THR A 44 0.25 -6.52 1.15
CA THR A 44 -0.64 -6.96 0.07
C THR A 44 -1.91 -6.11 0.05
N ALA A 45 -2.71 -6.26 -1.00
CA ALA A 45 -4.11 -5.83 -0.98
C ALA A 45 -4.78 -6.31 0.32
N GLY A 46 -5.62 -5.46 0.91
CA GLY A 46 -6.23 -5.67 2.22
C GLY A 46 -5.38 -5.26 3.43
N SER A 47 -4.09 -4.90 3.25
CA SER A 47 -3.30 -4.26 4.32
C SER A 47 -3.95 -2.94 4.74
N ILE A 48 -3.71 -2.49 5.97
CA ILE A 48 -4.38 -1.30 6.53
C ILE A 48 -3.40 -0.13 6.61
N CYS A 49 -3.81 1.01 6.05
CA CYS A 49 -3.17 2.30 6.23
C CYS A 49 -3.84 3.08 7.37
N GLN A 50 -3.03 3.74 8.20
CA GLN A 50 -3.49 4.83 9.05
C GLN A 50 -3.31 6.12 8.23
N MET A 51 -4.41 6.63 7.71
CA MET A 51 -4.45 7.89 6.99
C MET A 51 -4.70 9.04 7.96
N VAL A 52 -4.28 10.23 7.58
CA VAL A 52 -4.56 11.49 8.27
C VAL A 52 -5.25 12.39 7.27
N ASN A 53 -6.48 12.81 7.60
CA ASN A 53 -7.20 13.73 6.75
C ASN A 53 -6.48 15.08 6.71
N SER A 54 -6.15 15.57 5.53
CA SER A 54 -5.33 16.79 5.38
C SER A 54 -6.06 18.06 5.78
N VAL A 55 -7.40 18.03 5.83
CA VAL A 55 -8.25 19.19 6.18
C VAL A 55 -8.52 19.24 7.68
N SER A 56 -8.88 18.10 8.29
CA SER A 56 -9.26 18.04 9.71
C SER A 56 -8.14 17.55 10.64
N GLY A 57 -7.09 16.93 10.12
CA GLY A 57 -6.04 16.26 10.89
C GLY A 57 -6.48 14.97 11.59
N VAL A 58 -7.74 14.54 11.40
CA VAL A 58 -8.28 13.34 12.05
C VAL A 58 -7.72 12.09 11.39
N PRO A 59 -7.17 11.14 12.16
CA PRO A 59 -6.72 9.88 11.60
C PRO A 59 -7.90 8.96 11.28
N TYR A 60 -7.78 8.18 10.21
CA TYR A 60 -8.78 7.17 9.83
C TYR A 60 -8.11 5.95 9.18
N PRO A 61 -8.65 4.74 9.38
CA PRO A 61 -8.14 3.54 8.74
C PRO A 61 -8.59 3.49 7.28
N LEU A 62 -7.71 3.02 6.39
CA LEU A 62 -8.03 2.75 4.99
C LEU A 62 -7.43 1.39 4.57
N PRO A 63 -8.26 0.38 4.26
CA PRO A 63 -7.78 -0.83 3.61
C PRO A 63 -7.27 -0.54 2.20
N ILE A 64 -6.13 -1.11 1.83
CA ILE A 64 -5.59 -1.05 0.46
C ILE A 64 -6.48 -1.90 -0.44
N GLY A 65 -6.94 -1.32 -1.56
CA GLY A 65 -7.75 -2.03 -2.54
C GLY A 65 -6.98 -3.07 -3.35
N THR A 66 -7.68 -3.74 -4.26
CA THR A 66 -7.11 -4.80 -5.11
C THR A 66 -6.73 -4.31 -6.50
N LEU A 67 -7.47 -3.33 -7.04
CA LEU A 67 -7.25 -2.81 -8.39
C LEU A 67 -6.02 -1.88 -8.42
N GLY A 68 -4.98 -2.29 -9.13
CA GLY A 68 -3.69 -1.58 -9.21
C GLY A 68 -2.56 -2.22 -8.40
N ALA A 69 -2.87 -3.24 -7.59
CA ALA A 69 -1.86 -4.09 -6.94
C ALA A 69 -1.33 -5.14 -7.91
N SER A 70 -0.27 -5.89 -7.56
CA SER A 70 0.26 -6.91 -8.46
C SER A 70 -0.77 -7.98 -8.86
N THR A 71 -0.86 -8.25 -10.16
CA THR A 71 -1.66 -9.35 -10.72
C THR A 71 -0.86 -10.63 -10.91
N GLY A 72 0.48 -10.56 -10.90
CA GLY A 72 1.36 -11.71 -11.09
C GLY A 72 1.97 -12.26 -9.80
N VAL A 73 2.31 -11.40 -8.84
CA VAL A 73 2.82 -11.81 -7.53
C VAL A 73 1.73 -11.65 -6.49
N THR A 74 1.21 -12.77 -6.01
CA THR A 74 0.19 -12.81 -4.97
C THR A 74 0.72 -13.54 -3.73
N VAL A 75 0.24 -13.12 -2.57
CA VAL A 75 0.49 -13.77 -1.28
C VAL A 75 -0.86 -14.03 -0.66
N ASP A 76 -1.15 -15.29 -0.32
CA ASP A 76 -2.45 -15.73 0.19
C ASP A 76 -3.64 -15.27 -0.67
N GLY A 77 -3.43 -15.24 -2.00
CA GLY A 77 -4.42 -14.80 -2.98
C GLY A 77 -4.62 -13.29 -3.09
N GLN A 78 -3.84 -12.48 -2.36
CA GLN A 78 -3.86 -11.02 -2.42
C GLN A 78 -2.67 -10.49 -3.22
N GLY A 79 -2.89 -9.50 -4.09
CA GLY A 79 -1.84 -8.87 -4.88
C GLY A 79 -0.80 -8.17 -4.01
N LEU A 80 0.48 -8.37 -4.31
CA LEU A 80 1.59 -7.69 -3.65
C LEU A 80 1.55 -6.17 -3.92
N VAL A 81 1.83 -5.37 -2.89
CA VAL A 81 1.90 -3.90 -2.97
C VAL A 81 3.35 -3.46 -3.12
N ARG A 82 3.60 -2.59 -4.10
CA ARG A 82 4.95 -2.17 -4.49
C ARG A 82 5.08 -0.65 -4.49
N VAL A 83 6.31 -0.17 -4.35
CA VAL A 83 6.61 1.25 -4.52
C VAL A 83 6.17 1.70 -5.92
N GLY A 84 5.47 2.83 -5.98
CA GLY A 84 4.95 3.41 -7.20
C GLY A 84 3.58 2.87 -7.63
N ASP A 85 3.04 1.83 -6.97
CA ASP A 85 1.68 1.38 -7.29
C ASP A 85 0.65 2.50 -7.05
N GLN A 86 -0.33 2.55 -7.95
CA GLN A 86 -1.51 3.42 -7.86
C GLN A 86 -2.71 2.50 -7.71
N ILE A 87 -3.22 2.40 -6.49
CA ILE A 87 -4.23 1.40 -6.12
C ILE A 87 -5.53 2.10 -5.79
N LEU A 88 -6.62 1.74 -6.48
CA LEU A 88 -7.94 2.29 -6.15
C LEU A 88 -8.35 1.82 -4.75
N SER A 89 -8.45 2.75 -3.80
CA SER A 89 -8.70 2.44 -2.38
C SER A 89 -9.66 3.47 -1.78
N GLY A 90 -10.83 3.01 -1.33
CA GLY A 90 -11.86 3.88 -0.77
C GLY A 90 -12.27 5.01 -1.73
N PRO A 91 -12.12 6.29 -1.36
CA PRO A 91 -12.59 7.42 -2.16
C PRO A 91 -11.68 7.81 -3.34
N GLY A 92 -10.46 7.27 -3.44
CA GLY A 92 -9.47 7.75 -4.40
C GLY A 92 -8.37 6.77 -4.78
N MET A 93 -7.38 7.27 -5.52
CA MET A 93 -6.19 6.52 -5.88
C MET A 93 -5.14 6.65 -4.77
N LEU A 94 -4.75 5.50 -4.20
CA LEU A 94 -3.70 5.39 -3.21
C LEU A 94 -2.36 5.20 -3.93
N MET A 95 -1.48 6.19 -3.83
CA MET A 95 -0.11 6.12 -4.32
C MET A 95 0.81 5.60 -3.23
N ILE A 96 1.58 4.57 -3.56
CA ILE A 96 2.58 3.95 -2.67
C ILE A 96 3.93 4.63 -2.87
N LEU A 97 4.48 5.25 -1.82
CA LEU A 97 5.69 6.07 -1.92
C LEU A 97 6.96 5.34 -1.46
N GLY A 98 6.85 4.48 -0.46
CA GLY A 98 7.98 3.79 0.16
C GLY A 98 8.27 4.25 1.60
N PRO A 99 9.37 3.81 2.22
CA PRO A 99 10.48 3.07 1.63
C PRO A 99 10.14 1.60 1.27
N PRO A 100 10.90 0.98 0.36
CA PRO A 100 10.78 -0.44 0.07
C PRO A 100 11.22 -1.31 1.24
N ALA A 101 10.56 -2.46 1.44
CA ALA A 101 10.94 -3.45 2.43
C ALA A 101 12.11 -4.33 1.96
N ALA A 102 12.20 -4.57 0.66
CA ALA A 102 13.27 -5.34 0.02
C ALA A 102 13.74 -4.63 -1.27
N PRO A 103 14.64 -3.63 -1.17
CA PRO A 103 15.08 -2.87 -2.35
C PRO A 103 15.84 -3.71 -3.39
N PHE A 104 16.32 -4.90 -3.00
CA PHE A 104 17.02 -5.86 -3.85
C PHE A 104 16.08 -6.84 -4.58
N VAL A 105 14.76 -6.79 -4.32
CA VAL A 105 13.75 -7.57 -5.03
C VAL A 105 12.83 -6.61 -5.76
N SER A 106 12.46 -6.95 -7.00
CA SER A 106 11.45 -6.23 -7.76
C SER A 106 10.45 -7.23 -8.33
N ASP A 107 9.17 -6.96 -8.13
CA ASP A 107 8.14 -7.65 -8.90
C ASP A 107 8.01 -6.97 -10.26
N GLY A 108 8.21 -7.73 -11.33
CA GLY A 108 8.16 -7.26 -12.73
C GLY A 108 6.78 -7.28 -13.37
N ASN A 109 5.74 -7.72 -12.65
CA ASN A 109 4.42 -7.96 -13.22
C ASN A 109 3.57 -6.69 -13.33
N SER A 110 2.52 -6.76 -14.15
CA SER A 110 1.52 -5.70 -14.26
C SER A 110 0.83 -5.43 -12.91
N PRO A 111 0.37 -4.18 -12.69
CA PRO A 111 -0.69 -3.91 -11.72
C PRO A 111 -2.04 -4.51 -12.13
#